data_AF-A0A9P2ZZ30-F1
#
_entry.id   AF-A0A9P2ZZ30-F1
#
_cell.length_a   1.000
_cell.length_b   1.000
_cell.length_c   1.000
_cell.angle_alpha   90.00
_cell.angle_beta   90.00
_cell.angle_gamma   90.00
#
_symmetry.space_group_name_H-M   'P 1'
#
loop_
_entity.id
_entity.type
_entity.pdbx_description
1 polymer ?
#
loop_
_entity_poly.entity_id
_entity_poly.type
_entity_poly.pdbx_seq_one_letter_code
_entity_poly.pdbx_strand_id
1 'polypeptide(L)'
;MAAFFGGPPKTIVGTTLSAVPHHLYSTKLDESEWKPGTGGVLAIFIEGPCTDTHGNLFIVDIPGGRILRLDLDSTEWSELAQWGGEPNGLAMRSDGCLVVADYKDGMLLCDPATGEISSLYKRRNLERLKGPNDVIVASNDDICKLDCLISNGISPNGLVLSPDEKILYVAMTRDNSVWRCPLHPDGTTTKVARFFQTFGVAGPDGLTVDIEGNVFVTHSSLACILVVTKDGLPLAKIIPPQGECSGTNLTNCIFGSRPTDRKRLYYVESRSGVVGYVDWHCEGVQPLRPISTNGHAKGDTNGSSGTAPFVKPSTRLRQLLSMEGVCHQAPGVYDGICARVAIEQGFPIMYQSGSMTTASRLGLSDLAFASLNDFAMNGMMIANLDPRVPLIADADTGFGAPPAIARMVQMYDRCNIAGFHIEDQVINKRCGHLKGKQLVDMETWKARIRACKIGRDSIPGGSDIVIIARTDAKAPMGYEEALNRLIAARECGADVAFLEAIETAEEIQNAVKVLAPMHLLVNFVSNGKTPWYPPATLAEWGVKASIPRHKLAIYPGAASKTAYHAITSSYKYLKETGMDEVEALGLKPVDFFNSMGLQKEIEIDRLAGGDAFAEDA
;
A
#
# COMPACT_ATOMS: atom_id res chain seq x y z
N MET A 1 -41.27 11.64 -30.59
CA MET A 1 -40.06 12.49 -30.44
C MET A 1 -39.61 12.65 -28.98
N ALA A 2 -40.50 12.69 -27.98
CA ALA A 2 -40.14 12.88 -26.57
C ALA A 2 -39.54 11.66 -25.83
N ALA A 3 -39.50 10.46 -26.46
CA ALA A 3 -38.96 9.24 -25.87
C ALA A 3 -37.53 8.89 -26.33
N PHE A 4 -36.93 9.72 -27.21
CA PHE A 4 -35.56 9.50 -27.73
C PHE A 4 -34.49 10.21 -26.90
N PHE A 5 -34.88 11.27 -26.19
CA PHE A 5 -34.06 11.98 -25.22
C PHE A 5 -34.71 11.72 -23.87
N GLY A 6 -34.01 11.07 -22.93
CA GLY A 6 -34.45 11.08 -21.54
C GLY A 6 -34.83 12.51 -21.14
N GLY A 7 -35.85 12.68 -20.31
CA GLY A 7 -36.31 14.00 -19.88
C GLY A 7 -35.15 14.90 -19.39
N PRO A 8 -35.34 16.23 -19.33
CA PRO A 8 -34.27 17.14 -18.92
C PRO A 8 -33.67 16.69 -17.57
N PRO A 9 -32.33 16.81 -17.38
CA PRO A 9 -31.68 16.37 -16.16
C PRO A 9 -32.35 16.94 -14.92
N LYS A 10 -32.55 16.11 -13.90
CA LYS A 10 -33.16 16.55 -12.64
C LYS A 10 -32.29 17.65 -12.01
N THR A 11 -32.88 18.79 -11.70
CA THR A 11 -32.17 19.84 -10.95
C THR A 11 -32.22 19.53 -9.46
N ILE A 12 -31.06 19.56 -8.80
CA ILE A 12 -30.90 19.32 -7.37
C ILE A 12 -30.22 20.56 -6.78
N VAL A 13 -30.79 21.09 -5.69
CA VAL A 13 -30.25 22.27 -5.00
C VAL A 13 -29.41 21.78 -3.83
N GLY A 14 -28.15 22.20 -3.77
CA GLY A 14 -27.27 21.90 -2.65
C GLY A 14 -27.50 22.83 -1.45
N THR A 15 -26.75 22.59 -0.38
CA THR A 15 -26.78 23.33 0.88
C THR A 15 -25.41 23.97 1.13
N THR A 16 -25.38 25.17 1.70
CA THR A 16 -24.14 25.78 2.18
C THR A 16 -23.70 25.12 3.49
N LEU A 17 -22.45 24.65 3.56
CA LEU A 17 -21.86 24.08 4.77
C LEU A 17 -21.20 25.16 5.61
N SER A 18 -20.23 25.86 5.02
CA SER A 18 -19.42 26.88 5.69
C SER A 18 -18.77 27.79 4.64
N ALA A 19 -18.23 28.93 5.07
CA ALA A 19 -17.46 29.83 4.24
C ALA A 19 -16.15 30.17 4.94
N VAL A 20 -15.06 30.30 4.18
CA VAL A 20 -13.76 30.73 4.71
C VAL A 20 -13.97 32.05 5.46
N PRO A 21 -13.55 32.15 6.73
CA PRO A 21 -13.63 33.39 7.48
C PRO A 21 -12.82 34.51 6.84
N HIS A 22 -13.35 35.74 6.80
CA HIS A 22 -12.67 36.89 6.20
C HIS A 22 -11.27 37.17 6.76
N HIS A 23 -11.00 36.84 8.02
CA HIS A 23 -9.66 37.03 8.60
C HIS A 23 -8.60 36.11 8.00
N LEU A 24 -9.03 35.00 7.39
CA LEU A 24 -8.12 34.14 6.64
C LEU A 24 -7.86 34.69 5.25
N TYR A 25 -8.65 35.59 4.67
CA TYR A 25 -8.46 36.06 3.29
C TYR A 25 -7.06 36.68 3.13
N SER A 26 -6.40 36.40 2.00
CA SER A 26 -5.07 36.90 1.71
C SER A 26 -5.07 38.42 1.69
N THR A 27 -4.22 39.00 2.53
CA THR A 27 -3.95 40.44 2.59
C THR A 27 -2.80 40.86 1.68
N LYS A 28 -2.14 39.88 1.04
CA LYS A 28 -0.90 40.04 0.25
C LYS A 28 -1.17 39.99 -1.26
N LEU A 29 -2.21 40.68 -1.70
CA LEU A 29 -2.66 40.67 -3.10
C LEU A 29 -1.56 41.11 -4.09
N ASP A 30 -0.65 42.00 -3.68
CA ASP A 30 0.41 42.49 -4.57
C ASP A 30 1.66 41.57 -4.63
N GLU A 31 1.75 40.57 -3.75
CA GLU A 31 2.89 39.64 -3.67
C GLU A 31 2.68 38.35 -4.49
N SER A 32 1.43 38.03 -4.85
CA SER A 32 1.11 36.84 -5.64
C SER A 32 1.38 37.07 -7.13
N GLU A 33 2.23 36.23 -7.73
CA GLU A 33 2.46 36.21 -9.18
C GLU A 33 1.30 35.50 -9.92
N TRP A 34 0.53 34.69 -9.20
CA TRP A 34 -0.62 33.97 -9.73
C TRP A 34 -1.78 34.93 -10.07
N LYS A 35 -2.29 34.81 -11.29
CA LYS A 35 -3.46 35.58 -11.75
C LYS A 35 -4.46 34.65 -12.43
N PRO A 36 -5.76 34.75 -12.12
CA PRO A 36 -6.77 34.02 -12.86
C PRO A 36 -6.78 34.51 -14.31
N GLY A 37 -7.00 33.60 -15.27
CA GLY A 37 -6.91 33.92 -16.71
C GLY A 37 -7.86 35.02 -17.24
N THR A 38 -8.75 35.57 -16.40
CA THR A 38 -9.71 36.63 -16.76
C THR A 38 -9.82 37.77 -15.73
N GLY A 39 -8.85 38.00 -14.82
CA GLY A 39 -9.02 39.05 -13.80
C GLY A 39 -7.78 39.52 -13.02
N GLY A 40 -8.03 40.39 -12.04
CA GLY A 40 -7.05 40.86 -11.05
C GLY A 40 -6.83 39.86 -9.90
N VAL A 41 -5.95 40.19 -8.96
CA VAL A 41 -5.60 39.29 -7.84
C VAL A 41 -6.80 39.10 -6.91
N LEU A 42 -7.06 37.86 -6.53
CA LEU A 42 -8.17 37.48 -5.64
C LEU A 42 -7.64 37.27 -4.22
N ALA A 43 -8.43 37.68 -3.23
CA ALA A 43 -8.10 37.51 -1.80
C ALA A 43 -8.30 36.06 -1.33
N ILE A 44 -9.08 35.28 -2.06
CA ILE A 44 -9.30 33.86 -1.82
C ILE A 44 -9.54 33.19 -3.16
N PHE A 45 -8.96 32.00 -3.36
CA PHE A 45 -9.38 31.11 -4.43
C PHE A 45 -9.20 29.67 -3.96
N ILE A 46 -10.29 29.08 -3.47
CA ILE A 46 -10.24 27.72 -2.93
C ILE A 46 -10.40 26.65 -4.02
N GLU A 47 -9.57 25.60 -3.97
CA GLU A 47 -9.55 24.50 -4.94
C GLU A 47 -9.20 23.17 -4.29
N GLY A 48 -9.26 22.10 -5.08
CA GLY A 48 -8.73 20.78 -4.73
C GLY A 48 -9.22 20.26 -3.37
N PRO A 49 -10.54 20.17 -3.12
CA PRO A 49 -11.05 19.65 -1.86
C PRO A 49 -10.69 18.17 -1.70
N CYS A 50 -10.21 17.80 -0.52
CA CYS A 50 -9.85 16.43 -0.18
C CYS A 50 -10.26 16.10 1.26
N THR A 51 -10.91 14.96 1.49
CA THR A 51 -11.41 14.55 2.80
C THR A 51 -10.53 13.47 3.43
N ASP A 52 -10.56 13.37 4.76
CA ASP A 52 -10.01 12.24 5.50
C ASP A 52 -11.09 11.45 6.27
N THR A 53 -10.67 10.38 6.94
CA THR A 53 -11.54 9.53 7.77
C THR A 53 -11.78 10.11 9.18
N HIS A 54 -11.10 11.21 9.56
CA HIS A 54 -11.24 11.85 10.86
C HIS A 54 -12.22 13.03 10.85
N GLY A 55 -12.79 13.38 9.69
CA GLY A 55 -13.78 14.45 9.57
C GLY A 55 -13.19 15.79 9.18
N ASN A 56 -12.01 15.78 8.55
CA ASN A 56 -11.41 16.97 7.99
C ASN A 56 -11.69 17.07 6.48
N LEU A 57 -11.96 18.28 6.02
CA LEU A 57 -11.93 18.67 4.63
C LEU A 57 -10.75 19.63 4.42
N PHE A 58 -9.73 19.17 3.71
CA PHE A 58 -8.58 19.95 3.29
C PHE A 58 -8.86 20.61 1.94
N ILE A 59 -8.49 21.88 1.81
CA ILE A 59 -8.77 22.67 0.61
C ILE A 59 -7.60 23.62 0.42
N VAL A 60 -7.07 23.73 -0.80
CA VAL A 60 -5.99 24.69 -1.06
C VAL A 60 -6.56 26.08 -1.27
N ASP A 61 -5.75 27.10 -0.99
CA ASP A 61 -6.00 28.49 -1.37
C ASP A 61 -4.82 28.99 -2.21
N ILE A 62 -5.04 29.15 -3.52
CA ILE A 62 -3.96 29.40 -4.48
C ILE A 62 -3.25 30.74 -4.21
N PRO A 63 -3.96 31.89 -4.12
CA PRO A 63 -3.32 33.18 -3.84
C PRO A 63 -2.63 33.24 -2.49
N GLY A 64 -3.10 32.45 -1.51
CA GLY A 64 -2.53 32.36 -0.17
C GLY A 64 -1.34 31.41 -0.04
N GLY A 65 -1.05 30.60 -1.06
CA GLY A 65 0.06 29.65 -1.04
C GLY A 65 -0.06 28.61 0.08
N ARG A 66 -1.27 28.12 0.36
CA ARG A 66 -1.54 27.37 1.60
C ARG A 66 -2.61 26.28 1.45
N ILE A 67 -2.68 25.43 2.47
CA ILE A 67 -3.77 24.48 2.69
C ILE A 67 -4.57 24.93 3.91
N LEU A 68 -5.88 25.05 3.72
CA LEU A 68 -6.86 25.27 4.77
C LEU A 68 -7.49 23.93 5.16
N ARG A 69 -7.90 23.83 6.43
CA ARG A 69 -8.63 22.68 6.97
C ARG A 69 -9.95 23.17 7.57
N LEU A 70 -11.05 22.57 7.08
CA LEU A 70 -12.38 22.70 7.64
C LEU A 70 -12.71 21.43 8.42
N ASP A 71 -13.00 21.56 9.72
CA ASP A 71 -13.55 20.49 10.53
C ASP A 71 -15.03 20.32 10.19
N LEU A 72 -15.43 19.13 9.73
CA LEU A 72 -16.77 18.88 9.18
C LEU A 72 -17.86 18.77 10.26
N ASP A 73 -17.50 18.61 11.52
CA ASP A 73 -18.46 18.47 12.63
C ASP A 73 -18.71 19.82 13.31
N SER A 74 -17.66 20.58 13.56
CA SER A 74 -17.71 21.90 14.19
C SER A 74 -17.87 23.05 13.19
N THR A 75 -17.57 22.81 11.91
CA THR A 75 -17.47 23.83 10.83
C THR A 75 -16.40 24.91 11.06
N GLU A 76 -15.43 24.64 11.95
CA GLU A 76 -14.32 25.53 12.22
C GLU A 76 -13.22 25.44 11.15
N TRP A 77 -12.64 26.59 10.81
CA TRP A 77 -11.56 26.71 9.84
C TRP A 77 -10.21 26.92 10.55
N SER A 78 -9.18 26.29 10.00
CA SER A 78 -7.79 26.44 10.44
C SER A 78 -6.84 26.44 9.24
N GLU A 79 -5.68 27.07 9.38
CA GLU A 79 -4.59 26.93 8.41
C GLU A 79 -3.76 25.70 8.77
N LEU A 80 -3.56 24.80 7.81
CA LEU A 80 -2.73 23.60 8.00
C LEU A 80 -1.26 23.90 7.72
N ALA A 81 -0.99 24.52 6.56
CA ALA A 81 0.36 24.81 6.09
C ALA A 81 0.33 25.98 5.11
N GLN A 82 1.34 26.86 5.16
CA GLN A 82 1.53 27.96 4.22
C GLN A 82 2.99 28.01 3.74
N TRP A 83 3.17 28.21 2.44
CA TRP A 83 4.47 28.35 1.80
C TRP A 83 4.40 29.35 0.63
N GLY A 84 5.53 29.57 -0.06
CA GLY A 84 5.63 30.52 -1.17
C GLY A 84 5.17 30.00 -2.53
N GLY A 85 4.39 28.91 -2.56
CA GLY A 85 3.93 28.23 -3.77
C GLY A 85 2.53 28.64 -4.21
N GLU A 86 1.98 27.89 -5.16
CA GLU A 86 0.68 28.12 -5.79
C GLU A 86 -0.11 26.80 -5.88
N PRO A 87 -0.56 26.24 -4.74
CA PRO A 87 -1.23 24.95 -4.70
C PRO A 87 -2.60 25.01 -5.39
N ASN A 88 -2.96 23.99 -6.16
CA ASN A 88 -4.24 23.92 -6.87
C ASN A 88 -4.99 22.58 -6.64
N GLY A 89 -4.31 21.44 -6.79
CA GLY A 89 -4.92 20.12 -6.57
C GLY A 89 -4.46 19.45 -5.28
N LEU A 90 -5.35 18.70 -4.63
CA LEU A 90 -5.01 17.81 -3.51
C LEU A 90 -5.54 16.40 -3.74
N ALA A 91 -4.76 15.42 -3.30
CA ALA A 91 -5.22 14.05 -3.13
C ALA A 91 -4.61 13.45 -1.87
N MET A 92 -5.34 12.55 -1.21
CA MET A 92 -4.85 11.85 -0.02
C MET A 92 -4.23 10.50 -0.41
N ARG A 93 -3.12 10.12 0.21
CA ARG A 93 -2.56 8.76 0.14
C ARG A 93 -3.16 7.85 1.21
N SER A 94 -2.99 6.54 1.09
CA SER A 94 -3.48 5.58 2.08
C SER A 94 -2.81 5.73 3.45
N ASP A 95 -1.61 6.30 3.52
CA ASP A 95 -0.89 6.61 4.77
C ASP A 95 -1.34 7.92 5.43
N GLY A 96 -2.31 8.64 4.85
CA GLY A 96 -2.80 9.92 5.37
C GLY A 96 -1.95 11.13 4.96
N CYS A 97 -0.92 10.96 4.13
CA CYS A 97 -0.17 12.09 3.57
C CYS A 97 -0.93 12.72 2.38
N LEU A 98 -0.96 14.05 2.31
CA LEU A 98 -1.52 14.80 1.18
C LEU A 98 -0.48 14.92 0.07
N VAL A 99 -0.90 14.68 -1.16
CA VAL A 99 -0.16 15.03 -2.38
C VAL A 99 -0.73 16.34 -2.91
N VAL A 100 0.14 17.29 -3.22
CA VAL A 100 -0.24 18.63 -3.68
C VAL A 100 0.26 18.83 -5.11
N ALA A 101 -0.63 19.22 -6.01
CA ALA A 101 -0.26 19.80 -7.30
C ALA A 101 -0.08 21.31 -7.12
N ASP A 102 1.15 21.78 -7.24
CA ASP A 102 1.52 23.18 -7.07
C ASP A 102 2.05 23.76 -8.39
N TYR A 103 1.45 24.87 -8.83
CA TYR A 103 1.77 25.50 -10.11
C TYR A 103 3.24 25.94 -10.21
N LYS A 104 3.81 26.38 -9.09
CA LYS A 104 5.12 27.00 -8.99
C LYS A 104 6.21 26.01 -8.62
N ASP A 105 5.90 25.11 -7.69
CA ASP A 105 6.87 24.23 -7.06
C ASP A 105 6.82 22.76 -7.52
N GLY A 106 5.82 22.38 -8.34
CA GLY A 106 5.69 21.04 -8.89
C GLY A 106 4.74 20.16 -8.07
N MET A 107 5.05 18.87 -7.96
CA MET A 107 4.33 17.97 -7.06
C MET A 107 4.98 17.98 -5.68
N LEU A 108 4.19 18.15 -4.63
CA LEU A 108 4.64 18.20 -3.23
C LEU A 108 3.92 17.15 -2.38
N LEU A 109 4.45 16.91 -1.19
CA LEU A 109 3.81 16.17 -0.11
C LEU A 109 3.57 17.11 1.06
N CYS A 110 2.44 16.94 1.74
CA CYS A 110 2.13 17.60 3.00
C CYS A 110 1.75 16.54 4.04
N ASP A 111 2.39 16.57 5.22
CA ASP A 111 1.97 15.77 6.36
C ASP A 111 0.88 16.54 7.15
N PRO A 112 -0.38 16.06 7.19
CA PRO A 112 -1.46 16.78 7.88
C PRO A 112 -1.29 16.86 9.40
N ALA A 113 -0.45 16.02 10.01
CA ALA A 113 -0.21 16.05 11.45
C ALA A 113 0.72 17.20 11.85
N THR A 114 1.65 17.58 10.98
CA THR A 114 2.71 18.56 11.27
C THR A 114 2.62 19.83 10.42
N GLY A 115 1.93 19.77 9.29
CA GLY A 115 1.93 20.84 8.27
C GLY A 115 3.22 20.90 7.46
N GLU A 116 4.12 19.92 7.57
CA GLU A 116 5.39 19.92 6.85
C GLU A 116 5.19 19.71 5.35
N ILE A 117 5.72 20.62 4.54
CA ILE A 117 5.74 20.54 3.07
C ILE A 117 7.09 20.00 2.59
N SER A 118 7.06 18.93 1.79
CA SER A 118 8.25 18.36 1.16
C SER A 118 8.06 18.16 -0.35
N SER A 119 9.17 18.03 -1.08
CA SER A 119 9.14 17.91 -2.54
C SER A 119 8.93 16.47 -2.98
N LEU A 120 7.96 16.23 -3.88
CA LEU A 120 7.80 14.94 -4.57
C LEU A 120 8.46 14.98 -5.96
N TYR A 121 7.97 15.83 -6.86
CA TYR A 121 8.54 16.03 -8.21
C TYR A 121 8.57 17.49 -8.61
N LYS A 122 9.77 18.08 -8.67
CA LYS A 122 9.95 19.41 -9.26
C LYS A 122 10.22 19.37 -10.76
N ARG A 123 10.81 18.27 -11.25
CA ARG A 123 11.38 18.18 -12.60
C ARG A 123 11.21 16.81 -13.24
N ARG A 124 11.22 16.80 -14.58
CA ARG A 124 11.37 15.60 -15.42
C ARG A 124 12.42 15.89 -16.49
N ASN A 125 13.41 15.01 -16.65
CA ASN A 125 14.48 15.18 -17.64
C ASN A 125 15.15 16.57 -17.58
N LEU A 126 15.46 17.04 -16.36
CA LEU A 126 16.03 18.37 -16.06
C LEU A 126 15.09 19.59 -16.23
N GLU A 127 13.92 19.41 -16.87
CA GLU A 127 12.91 20.46 -17.06
C GLU A 127 11.96 20.55 -15.87
N ARG A 128 11.54 21.77 -15.50
CA ARG A 128 10.50 21.97 -14.48
C ARG A 128 9.13 21.53 -15.00
N LEU A 129 8.28 21.04 -14.09
CA LEU A 129 6.86 20.90 -14.38
C LEU A 129 6.26 22.28 -14.65
N LYS A 130 5.38 22.36 -15.65
CA LYS A 130 4.81 23.63 -16.13
C LYS A 130 3.39 23.79 -15.63
N GLY A 131 3.25 24.17 -14.36
CA GLY A 131 1.96 24.40 -13.74
C GLY A 131 1.12 23.14 -13.55
N PRO A 132 1.54 22.14 -12.76
CA PRO A 132 0.64 21.09 -12.29
C PRO A 132 -0.63 21.69 -11.71
N ASN A 133 -1.77 21.18 -12.14
CA ASN A 133 -3.06 21.74 -11.79
C ASN A 133 -3.82 20.80 -10.85
N ASP A 134 -4.12 19.57 -11.28
CA ASP A 134 -4.83 18.59 -10.46
C ASP A 134 -4.00 17.32 -10.21
N VAL A 135 -4.42 16.55 -9.22
CA VAL A 135 -3.80 15.29 -8.82
C VAL A 135 -4.83 14.30 -8.30
N ILE A 136 -4.64 13.04 -8.65
CA ILE A 136 -5.34 11.90 -8.06
C ILE A 136 -4.33 10.84 -7.66
N VAL A 137 -4.67 10.07 -6.63
CA VAL A 137 -3.89 8.91 -6.18
C VAL A 137 -4.71 7.65 -6.47
N ALA A 138 -4.16 6.76 -7.29
CA ALA A 138 -4.76 5.47 -7.59
C ALA A 138 -4.70 4.54 -6.36
N SER A 139 -5.48 3.47 -6.38
CA SER A 139 -5.56 2.44 -5.33
C SER A 139 -4.22 1.87 -4.84
N ASN A 140 -3.22 1.85 -5.72
CA ASN A 140 -1.91 1.28 -5.44
C ASN A 140 -0.93 2.25 -4.75
N ASP A 141 -1.33 3.51 -4.53
CA ASP A 141 -0.51 4.56 -3.92
C ASP A 141 0.85 4.82 -4.64
N ASP A 142 1.02 4.31 -5.87
CA ASP A 142 2.30 4.44 -6.57
C ASP A 142 2.45 5.84 -7.17
N ILE A 143 3.37 6.59 -6.57
CA ILE A 143 3.78 7.91 -7.00
C ILE A 143 5.24 7.92 -7.48
N CYS A 144 5.84 6.78 -7.81
CA CYS A 144 7.29 6.67 -8.08
C CYS A 144 7.69 6.90 -9.54
N LYS A 145 6.72 7.08 -10.45
CA LYS A 145 6.95 7.22 -11.89
C LYS A 145 6.22 8.44 -12.44
N LEU A 146 6.92 9.19 -13.29
CA LEU A 146 6.34 10.34 -14.00
C LEU A 146 6.40 10.10 -15.52
N ASP A 147 5.24 9.75 -16.08
CA ASP A 147 5.05 9.53 -17.52
C ASP A 147 4.06 10.53 -18.13
N CYS A 148 4.31 10.89 -19.39
CA CYS A 148 3.37 11.69 -20.16
C CYS A 148 2.43 10.76 -20.90
N LEU A 149 1.16 10.70 -20.50
CA LEU A 149 0.14 9.88 -21.16
C LEU A 149 -0.37 10.51 -22.45
N ILE A 150 -0.65 11.81 -22.41
CA ILE A 150 -1.09 12.62 -23.54
C ILE A 150 -0.45 14.01 -23.47
N SER A 151 -0.05 14.56 -24.61
CA SER A 151 0.64 15.86 -24.70
C SER A 151 -0.12 16.92 -25.50
N ASN A 152 -1.31 16.57 -26.01
CA ASN A 152 -2.13 17.40 -26.88
C ASN A 152 -3.50 17.77 -26.27
N GLY A 153 -3.68 17.58 -24.96
CA GLY A 153 -4.87 18.01 -24.25
C GLY A 153 -4.96 19.55 -24.17
N ILE A 154 -6.17 20.09 -24.32
CA ILE A 154 -6.39 21.54 -24.30
C ILE A 154 -6.81 21.96 -22.90
N SER A 155 -5.86 22.50 -22.14
CA SER A 155 -6.06 22.97 -20.76
C SER A 155 -6.64 21.88 -19.83
N PRO A 156 -5.90 20.76 -19.62
CA PRO A 156 -6.31 19.75 -18.65
C PRO A 156 -6.40 20.36 -17.25
N ASN A 157 -7.45 20.00 -16.52
CA ASN A 157 -7.76 20.56 -15.22
C ASN A 157 -8.09 19.39 -14.28
N GLY A 158 -9.37 19.12 -14.01
CA GLY A 158 -9.82 18.00 -13.18
C GLY A 158 -9.49 16.59 -13.70
N LEU A 159 -9.17 15.68 -12.78
CA LEU A 159 -8.87 14.27 -13.02
C LEU A 159 -9.71 13.35 -12.13
N VAL A 160 -10.20 12.24 -12.67
CA VAL A 160 -10.78 11.16 -11.85
C VAL A 160 -10.66 9.81 -12.55
N LEU A 161 -10.43 8.73 -11.80
CA LEU A 161 -10.48 7.36 -12.32
C LEU A 161 -11.91 6.81 -12.29
N SER A 162 -12.25 5.91 -13.22
CA SER A 162 -13.44 5.07 -13.08
C SER A 162 -13.36 4.20 -11.81
N PRO A 163 -14.49 3.69 -11.28
CA PRO A 163 -14.48 2.84 -10.08
C PRO A 163 -13.54 1.62 -10.17
N ASP A 164 -13.33 1.09 -11.38
CA ASP A 164 -12.43 -0.03 -11.65
C ASP A 164 -11.00 0.38 -12.05
N GLU A 165 -10.71 1.69 -12.02
CA GLU A 165 -9.44 2.33 -12.39
C GLU A 165 -8.93 2.04 -13.81
N LYS A 166 -9.79 1.54 -14.70
CA LYS A 166 -9.42 1.26 -16.11
C LYS A 166 -9.57 2.45 -17.03
N ILE A 167 -10.20 3.53 -16.57
CA ILE A 167 -10.43 4.74 -17.35
C ILE A 167 -10.00 5.93 -16.51
N LEU A 168 -9.14 6.77 -17.07
CA LEU A 168 -8.90 8.13 -16.58
C LEU A 168 -9.84 9.09 -17.31
N TYR A 169 -10.67 9.81 -16.57
CA TYR A 169 -11.42 10.95 -17.07
C TYR A 169 -10.61 12.22 -16.83
N VAL A 170 -10.52 13.06 -17.86
CA VAL A 170 -9.77 14.32 -17.83
C VAL A 170 -10.68 15.46 -18.27
N ALA A 171 -10.91 16.44 -17.41
CA ALA A 171 -11.60 17.66 -17.76
C ALA A 171 -10.69 18.55 -18.62
N MET A 172 -11.13 18.83 -19.85
CA MET A 172 -10.46 19.71 -20.79
C MET A 172 -11.19 21.05 -20.82
N THR A 173 -10.85 21.94 -19.88
CA THR A 173 -11.61 23.16 -19.55
C THR A 173 -11.80 24.13 -20.72
N ARG A 174 -10.88 24.14 -21.69
CA ARG A 174 -10.99 25.03 -22.88
C ARG A 174 -11.59 24.33 -24.09
N ASP A 175 -11.65 23.00 -24.08
CA ASP A 175 -12.40 22.21 -25.08
C ASP A 175 -13.88 22.07 -24.69
N ASN A 176 -14.28 22.53 -23.50
CA ASN A 176 -15.61 22.29 -22.92
C ASN A 176 -15.98 20.80 -22.94
N SER A 177 -15.06 19.93 -22.58
CA SER A 177 -15.35 18.50 -22.62
C SER A 177 -14.59 17.69 -21.58
N VAL A 178 -15.13 16.52 -21.25
CA VAL A 178 -14.44 15.48 -20.49
C VAL A 178 -13.92 14.45 -21.49
N TRP A 179 -12.62 14.19 -21.46
CA TRP A 179 -11.99 13.13 -22.23
C TRP A 179 -11.95 11.84 -21.42
N ARG A 180 -12.14 10.72 -22.10
CA ARG A 180 -11.99 9.37 -21.57
C ARG A 180 -10.70 8.78 -22.12
N CYS A 181 -9.81 8.41 -21.22
CA CYS A 181 -8.50 7.82 -21.50
C CYS A 181 -8.46 6.39 -20.93
N PRO A 182 -8.75 5.35 -21.73
CA PRO A 182 -8.57 3.96 -21.31
C PRO A 182 -7.12 3.70 -20.89
N LEU A 183 -6.91 3.10 -19.72
CA LEU A 183 -5.60 2.76 -19.18
C LEU A 183 -5.29 1.28 -19.43
N HIS A 184 -4.05 1.02 -19.85
CA HIS A 184 -3.49 -0.33 -19.98
C HIS A 184 -2.77 -0.73 -18.69
N PRO A 185 -2.51 -2.04 -18.46
CA PRO A 185 -1.82 -2.52 -17.25
C PRO A 185 -0.42 -1.93 -17.02
N ASP A 186 0.24 -1.43 -18.07
CA ASP A 186 1.55 -0.77 -17.99
C ASP A 186 1.47 0.74 -17.68
N GLY A 187 0.26 1.26 -17.47
CA GLY A 187 -0.04 2.67 -17.20
C GLY A 187 -0.21 3.54 -18.45
N THR A 188 0.01 3.00 -19.66
CA THR A 188 -0.17 3.77 -20.91
C THR A 188 -1.64 3.92 -21.30
N THR A 189 -1.95 4.83 -22.22
CA THR A 189 -3.32 5.03 -22.71
C THR A 189 -3.42 4.95 -24.24
N THR A 190 -4.55 4.46 -24.74
CA THR A 190 -4.87 4.45 -26.18
C THR A 190 -6.37 4.66 -26.39
N LYS A 191 -6.77 5.00 -27.63
CA LYS A 191 -8.19 5.22 -27.99
C LYS A 191 -8.85 6.30 -27.13
N VAL A 192 -8.10 7.35 -26.82
CA VAL A 192 -8.60 8.55 -26.13
C VAL A 192 -9.72 9.16 -26.95
N ALA A 193 -10.85 9.46 -26.30
CA ALA A 193 -12.02 10.02 -26.96
C ALA A 193 -12.72 11.03 -26.06
N ARG A 194 -13.49 11.92 -26.67
CA ARG A 194 -14.39 12.79 -25.92
C ARG A 194 -15.55 11.95 -25.36
N PHE A 195 -15.67 11.95 -24.04
CA PHE A 195 -16.72 11.23 -23.31
C PHE A 195 -17.99 12.07 -23.19
N PHE A 196 -17.83 13.34 -22.83
CA PHE A 196 -18.95 14.25 -22.62
C PHE A 196 -18.57 15.66 -23.07
N GLN A 197 -19.46 16.33 -23.81
CA GLN A 197 -19.28 17.71 -24.27
C GLN A 197 -20.24 18.62 -23.53
N THR A 198 -19.72 19.70 -22.97
CA THR A 198 -20.47 20.79 -22.34
C THR A 198 -20.41 22.05 -23.19
N PHE A 199 -20.95 23.14 -22.65
CA PHE A 199 -20.96 24.47 -23.22
C PHE A 199 -20.69 25.49 -22.11
N GLY A 200 -20.26 26.69 -22.49
CA GLY A 200 -19.88 27.74 -21.55
C GLY A 200 -18.55 28.36 -21.95
N VAL A 201 -18.10 29.30 -21.13
CA VAL A 201 -16.86 30.07 -21.40
C VAL A 201 -15.65 29.54 -20.63
N ALA A 202 -15.88 28.74 -19.57
CA ALA A 202 -14.85 28.07 -18.80
C ALA A 202 -15.45 26.87 -18.06
N GLY A 203 -15.01 25.66 -18.40
CA GLY A 203 -15.42 24.40 -17.79
C GLY A 203 -15.32 23.27 -18.81
N PRO A 204 -15.38 21.99 -18.44
CA PRO A 204 -15.43 21.45 -17.09
C PRO A 204 -14.14 21.71 -16.28
N ASP A 205 -14.25 21.57 -14.97
CA ASP A 205 -13.20 21.86 -13.99
C ASP A 205 -12.87 20.58 -13.19
N GLY A 206 -12.95 20.57 -11.86
CA GLY A 206 -12.82 19.37 -11.03
C GLY A 206 -13.85 18.27 -11.31
N LEU A 207 -13.43 17.02 -11.10
CA LEU A 207 -14.22 15.82 -11.37
C LEU A 207 -14.27 14.91 -10.13
N THR A 208 -15.39 14.21 -9.94
CA THR A 208 -15.43 13.02 -9.08
C THR A 208 -16.36 11.95 -9.66
N VAL A 209 -16.46 10.80 -9.01
CA VAL A 209 -17.28 9.67 -9.49
C VAL A 209 -17.93 8.93 -8.32
N ASP A 210 -19.13 8.40 -8.53
CA ASP A 210 -19.80 7.51 -7.57
C ASP A 210 -19.57 6.03 -7.89
N ILE A 211 -19.94 5.13 -6.96
CA ILE A 211 -19.76 3.68 -7.12
C ILE A 211 -20.56 3.09 -8.29
N GLU A 212 -21.55 3.81 -8.84
CA GLU A 212 -22.30 3.40 -10.04
C GLU A 212 -21.57 3.79 -11.33
N GLY A 213 -20.48 4.55 -11.22
CA GLY A 213 -19.68 5.06 -12.33
C GLY A 213 -20.21 6.35 -12.93
N ASN A 214 -21.12 7.06 -12.25
CA ASN A 214 -21.58 8.37 -12.70
C ASN A 214 -20.50 9.41 -12.41
N VAL A 215 -20.11 10.18 -13.43
CA VAL A 215 -19.10 11.22 -13.35
C VAL A 215 -19.77 12.54 -12.99
N PHE A 216 -19.28 13.17 -11.92
CA PHE A 216 -19.69 14.48 -11.44
C PHE A 216 -18.72 15.51 -12.01
N VAL A 217 -19.25 16.37 -12.86
CA VAL A 217 -18.48 17.32 -13.65
C VAL A 217 -18.79 18.72 -13.15
N THR A 218 -17.89 19.29 -12.34
CA THR A 218 -18.03 20.70 -11.96
C THR A 218 -17.81 21.59 -13.18
N HIS A 219 -18.56 22.68 -13.24
CA HIS A 219 -18.53 23.58 -14.37
C HIS A 219 -18.51 25.03 -13.90
N SER A 220 -17.32 25.62 -13.94
CA SER A 220 -17.06 26.93 -13.33
C SER A 220 -17.86 28.08 -13.95
N SER A 221 -18.01 28.14 -15.27
CA SER A 221 -18.84 29.20 -15.89
C SER A 221 -20.35 28.99 -15.82
N LEU A 222 -20.79 27.74 -15.65
CA LEU A 222 -22.23 27.43 -15.54
C LEU A 222 -22.71 27.41 -14.08
N ALA A 223 -21.77 27.51 -13.13
CA ALA A 223 -22.01 27.44 -11.70
C ALA A 223 -22.88 26.23 -11.31
N CYS A 224 -22.49 25.05 -11.79
CA CYS A 224 -23.20 23.81 -11.50
C CYS A 224 -22.28 22.60 -11.56
N ILE A 225 -22.77 21.47 -11.05
CA ILE A 225 -22.19 20.15 -11.27
C ILE A 225 -23.15 19.38 -12.19
N LEU A 226 -22.65 18.93 -13.34
CA LEU A 226 -23.38 18.05 -14.24
C LEU A 226 -23.06 16.61 -13.87
N VAL A 227 -24.08 15.80 -13.59
CA VAL A 227 -23.92 14.37 -13.32
C VAL A 227 -24.18 13.61 -14.61
N VAL A 228 -23.20 12.83 -15.05
CA VAL A 228 -23.22 12.09 -16.31
C VAL A 228 -23.05 10.61 -16.01
N THR A 229 -23.92 9.76 -16.52
CA THR A 229 -23.80 8.31 -16.30
C THR A 229 -22.53 7.76 -16.94
N LYS A 230 -22.12 6.55 -16.53
CA LYS A 230 -20.97 5.83 -17.13
C LYS A 230 -21.04 5.67 -18.66
N ASP A 231 -22.25 5.77 -19.23
CA ASP A 231 -22.53 5.66 -20.66
C ASP A 231 -22.55 7.03 -21.37
N GLY A 232 -22.25 8.12 -20.66
CA GLY A 232 -22.20 9.48 -21.22
C GLY A 232 -23.55 10.22 -21.27
N LEU A 233 -24.58 9.71 -20.57
CA LEU A 233 -25.90 10.33 -20.56
C LEU A 233 -26.07 11.32 -19.40
N PRO A 234 -26.57 12.54 -19.63
CA PRO A 234 -26.90 13.47 -18.55
C PRO A 234 -27.97 12.90 -17.60
N LEU A 235 -27.67 12.88 -16.30
CA LEU A 235 -28.56 12.36 -15.25
C LEU A 235 -29.16 13.49 -14.41
N ALA A 236 -28.33 14.40 -13.91
CA ALA A 236 -28.74 15.48 -13.02
C ALA A 236 -27.89 16.75 -13.20
N LYS A 237 -28.42 17.86 -12.70
CA LYS A 237 -27.71 19.13 -12.56
C LYS A 237 -27.80 19.58 -11.11
N ILE A 238 -26.68 19.63 -10.41
CA ILE A 238 -26.61 20.15 -9.04
C ILE A 238 -26.23 21.63 -9.11
N ILE A 239 -26.98 22.47 -8.40
CA ILE A 239 -26.76 23.91 -8.32
C ILE A 239 -26.61 24.34 -6.84
N PRO A 240 -25.84 25.40 -6.56
CA PRO A 240 -25.75 25.94 -5.21
C PRO A 240 -27.10 26.58 -4.81
N PRO A 241 -27.36 26.80 -3.51
CA PRO A 241 -28.57 27.46 -3.05
C PRO A 241 -28.66 28.90 -3.59
N GLN A 242 -29.87 29.39 -3.83
CA GLN A 242 -30.11 30.77 -4.26
C GLN A 242 -30.04 31.71 -3.04
N GLY A 243 -29.25 32.80 -3.10
CA GLY A 243 -29.08 33.76 -2.01
C GLY A 243 -27.76 34.55 -2.06
N GLU A 244 -27.39 35.24 -0.97
CA GLU A 244 -26.19 36.11 -0.86
C GLU A 244 -24.85 35.37 -1.07
N CYS A 245 -24.87 34.04 -1.15
CA CYS A 245 -23.74 33.16 -1.51
C CYS A 245 -24.05 32.31 -2.76
N SER A 246 -24.83 32.83 -3.72
CA SER A 246 -25.10 32.13 -4.98
C SER A 246 -23.78 32.00 -5.76
N GLY A 247 -23.15 30.84 -5.64
CA GLY A 247 -21.86 30.59 -6.26
C GLY A 247 -21.90 30.89 -7.75
N THR A 248 -20.92 31.67 -8.22
CA THR A 248 -20.76 31.99 -9.64
C THR A 248 -19.65 31.15 -10.28
N ASN A 249 -18.88 30.44 -9.46
CA ASN A 249 -17.69 29.72 -9.85
C ASN A 249 -17.51 28.43 -9.04
N LEU A 250 -18.28 27.40 -9.41
CA LEU A 250 -18.12 26.03 -8.89
C LEU A 250 -16.99 25.32 -9.63
N THR A 251 -15.91 25.00 -8.94
CA THR A 251 -14.70 24.54 -9.60
C THR A 251 -14.26 23.14 -9.22
N ASN A 252 -14.71 22.61 -8.08
CA ASN A 252 -14.33 21.26 -7.69
C ASN A 252 -15.33 20.64 -6.73
N CYS A 253 -15.31 19.31 -6.63
CA CYS A 253 -16.18 18.55 -5.75
C CYS A 253 -15.56 17.20 -5.39
N ILE A 254 -15.86 16.73 -4.18
CA ILE A 254 -15.37 15.46 -3.66
C ILE A 254 -16.41 14.82 -2.76
N PHE A 255 -16.48 13.49 -2.72
CA PHE A 255 -17.29 12.79 -1.74
C PHE A 255 -16.61 12.73 -0.36
N GLY A 256 -17.41 12.63 0.69
CA GLY A 256 -16.91 12.36 2.04
C GLY A 256 -16.19 11.01 2.15
N SER A 257 -15.26 10.90 3.10
CA SER A 257 -14.49 9.69 3.37
C SER A 257 -14.89 8.97 4.66
N ARG A 258 -15.78 9.54 5.48
CA ARG A 258 -16.29 8.90 6.69
C ARG A 258 -17.53 8.06 6.39
N PRO A 259 -17.76 6.93 7.08
CA PRO A 259 -18.98 6.14 6.90
C PRO A 259 -20.28 6.96 7.00
N THR A 260 -20.27 8.05 7.76
CA THR A 260 -21.41 8.97 7.94
C THR A 260 -21.63 9.94 6.77
N ASP A 261 -20.64 10.17 5.92
CA ASP A 261 -20.69 11.17 4.84
C ASP A 261 -20.20 10.66 3.47
N ARG A 262 -19.95 9.36 3.29
CA ARG A 262 -19.59 8.79 1.97
C ARG A 262 -20.62 9.02 0.87
N LYS A 263 -21.88 9.28 1.23
CA LYS A 263 -22.96 9.64 0.30
C LYS A 263 -23.11 11.15 0.10
N ARG A 264 -22.29 11.95 0.77
CA ARG A 264 -22.33 13.41 0.68
C ARG A 264 -21.26 13.87 -0.29
N LEU A 265 -21.69 14.59 -1.32
CA LEU A 265 -20.83 15.31 -2.25
C LEU A 265 -20.60 16.71 -1.71
N TYR A 266 -19.38 17.01 -1.29
CA TYR A 266 -18.93 18.37 -0.99
C TYR A 266 -18.50 19.06 -2.27
N TYR A 267 -18.72 20.37 -2.36
CA TYR A 267 -18.32 21.18 -3.50
C TYR A 267 -17.80 22.54 -3.04
N VAL A 268 -16.90 23.12 -3.84
CA VAL A 268 -16.26 24.40 -3.54
C VAL A 268 -16.64 25.47 -4.56
N GLU A 269 -16.88 26.66 -4.04
CA GLU A 269 -17.02 27.90 -4.80
C GLU A 269 -15.77 28.74 -4.53
N SER A 270 -14.88 28.82 -5.52
CA SER A 270 -13.53 29.31 -5.28
C SER A 270 -13.47 30.78 -4.91
N ARG A 271 -14.28 31.62 -5.55
CA ARG A 271 -14.15 33.08 -5.50
C ARG A 271 -14.66 33.70 -4.19
N SER A 272 -15.63 33.05 -3.58
CA SER A 272 -16.23 33.46 -2.31
C SER A 272 -15.77 32.60 -1.14
N GLY A 273 -14.98 31.54 -1.40
CA GLY A 273 -14.50 30.65 -0.34
C GLY A 273 -15.61 29.83 0.29
N VAL A 274 -16.68 29.52 -0.44
CA VAL A 274 -17.84 28.80 0.10
C VAL A 274 -17.70 27.30 -0.16
N VAL A 275 -17.94 26.51 0.88
CA VAL A 275 -18.09 25.06 0.80
C VAL A 275 -19.58 24.74 0.94
N GLY A 276 -20.10 23.95 0.02
CA GLY A 276 -21.45 23.41 0.11
C GLY A 276 -21.44 21.89 -0.02
N TYR A 277 -22.62 21.30 0.13
CA TYR A 277 -22.81 19.86 -0.03
C TYR A 277 -24.17 19.51 -0.61
N VAL A 278 -24.28 18.27 -1.10
CA VAL A 278 -25.54 17.61 -1.41
C VAL A 278 -25.44 16.14 -1.03
N ASP A 279 -26.50 15.58 -0.48
CA ASP A 279 -26.58 14.14 -0.24
C ASP A 279 -27.03 13.42 -1.52
N TRP A 280 -26.32 12.35 -1.85
CA TRP A 280 -26.52 11.50 -3.02
C TRP A 280 -27.05 10.11 -2.60
N HIS A 281 -27.63 9.35 -3.53
CA HIS A 281 -28.25 8.07 -3.18
C HIS A 281 -27.23 6.96 -2.88
N CYS A 282 -26.08 7.01 -3.56
CA CYS A 282 -24.98 6.07 -3.41
C CYS A 282 -23.68 6.77 -2.98
N GLU A 283 -22.69 5.97 -2.61
CA GLU A 283 -21.41 6.46 -2.11
C GLU A 283 -20.52 6.95 -3.26
N GLY A 284 -19.65 7.93 -2.97
CA GLY A 284 -18.52 8.25 -3.84
C GLY A 284 -17.54 7.09 -3.96
N VAL A 285 -16.82 7.01 -5.08
CA VAL A 285 -15.67 6.10 -5.16
C VAL A 285 -14.58 6.60 -4.23
N GLN A 286 -14.28 5.80 -3.23
CA GLN A 286 -12.98 5.85 -2.59
C GLN A 286 -12.00 5.13 -3.52
N PRO A 287 -10.79 5.67 -3.79
CA PRO A 287 -9.74 4.88 -4.43
C PRO A 287 -9.65 3.56 -3.67
N LEU A 288 -9.54 2.43 -4.37
CA LEU A 288 -9.58 1.08 -3.77
C LEU A 288 -8.34 0.86 -2.88
N ARG A 289 -8.28 1.52 -1.74
CA ARG A 289 -7.14 1.50 -0.83
C ARG A 289 -7.25 0.24 0.02
N PRO A 290 -6.20 -0.59 0.12
CA PRO A 290 -6.17 -1.64 1.12
C PRO A 290 -6.28 -1.00 2.50
N ILE A 291 -7.41 -1.23 3.17
CA ILE A 291 -7.67 -0.69 4.50
C ILE A 291 -6.70 -1.33 5.49
N SER A 292 -5.76 -0.53 5.96
CA SER A 292 -5.23 -0.62 7.32
C SER A 292 -6.28 0.01 8.25
N THR A 293 -6.74 -0.71 9.27
CA THR A 293 -6.71 -0.27 10.68
C THR A 293 -7.42 -1.27 11.62
N ASN A 294 -6.83 -1.45 12.80
CA ASN A 294 -7.44 -2.05 13.99
C ASN A 294 -8.80 -1.43 14.36
N GLY A 295 -9.76 -2.27 14.76
CA GLY A 295 -11.01 -1.89 15.42
C GLY A 295 -12.09 -2.96 15.21
N HIS A 296 -12.47 -3.66 16.27
CA HIS A 296 -13.41 -4.79 16.24
C HIS A 296 -14.80 -4.48 15.62
N ALA A 297 -15.37 -5.56 15.07
CA ALA A 297 -16.79 -5.90 14.89
C ALA A 297 -17.47 -5.61 13.53
N LYS A 298 -17.65 -6.72 12.80
CA LYS A 298 -18.76 -7.12 11.88
C LYS A 298 -19.00 -6.20 10.67
N GLY A 299 -18.70 -6.63 9.45
CA GLY A 299 -19.28 -7.82 8.81
C GLY A 299 -20.57 -7.39 8.11
N ASP A 300 -20.47 -7.09 6.81
CA ASP A 300 -21.35 -7.70 5.80
C ASP A 300 -20.85 -7.41 4.38
N THR A 301 -21.07 -8.42 3.55
CA THR A 301 -20.47 -8.77 2.27
C THR A 301 -21.24 -8.17 1.09
N ASN A 302 -20.52 -7.77 0.03
CA ASN A 302 -20.72 -8.25 -1.37
C ASN A 302 -20.12 -7.34 -2.47
N GLY A 303 -19.14 -7.91 -3.18
CA GLY A 303 -19.00 -7.91 -4.65
C GLY A 303 -18.65 -6.63 -5.43
N SER A 304 -17.38 -6.41 -5.78
CA SER A 304 -16.78 -6.84 -7.06
C SER A 304 -15.35 -6.29 -7.23
N SER A 305 -14.44 -7.15 -7.66
CA SER A 305 -12.99 -7.05 -7.51
C SER A 305 -12.28 -6.54 -8.77
N GLY A 306 -11.70 -5.34 -8.71
CA GLY A 306 -10.65 -4.88 -9.63
C GLY A 306 -9.28 -5.14 -9.00
N THR A 307 -8.65 -6.27 -9.33
CA THR A 307 -7.35 -6.65 -8.76
C THR A 307 -6.21 -5.86 -9.41
N ALA A 308 -5.40 -5.18 -8.59
CA ALA A 308 -4.10 -4.65 -9.00
C ALA A 308 -3.29 -5.74 -9.75
N PRO A 309 -2.48 -5.40 -10.77
CA PRO A 309 -1.76 -6.40 -11.56
C PRO A 309 -0.87 -7.22 -10.63
N PHE A 310 -1.05 -8.54 -10.68
CA PHE A 310 -0.30 -9.49 -9.87
C PHE A 310 1.21 -9.35 -10.15
N VAL A 311 1.95 -8.92 -9.15
CA VAL A 311 3.42 -8.94 -9.15
C VAL A 311 3.85 -10.23 -8.48
N LYS A 312 4.84 -10.94 -9.06
CA LYS A 312 5.36 -12.19 -8.49
C LYS A 312 5.85 -11.94 -7.05
N PRO A 313 5.59 -12.84 -6.08
CA PRO A 313 5.95 -12.62 -4.68
C PRO A 313 7.43 -12.27 -4.47
N SER A 314 8.33 -12.87 -5.26
CA SER A 314 9.76 -12.58 -5.23
C SER A 314 10.11 -11.17 -5.70
N THR A 315 9.46 -10.67 -6.75
CA THR A 315 9.58 -9.28 -7.20
C THR A 315 9.06 -8.33 -6.13
N ARG A 316 7.92 -8.66 -5.50
CA ARG A 316 7.36 -7.87 -4.39
C ARG A 316 8.31 -7.82 -3.20
N LEU A 317 8.95 -8.93 -2.85
CA LEU A 317 9.97 -8.95 -1.79
C LEU A 317 11.16 -8.04 -2.11
N ARG A 318 11.65 -8.05 -3.36
CA ARG A 318 12.71 -7.12 -3.78
C ARG A 318 12.29 -5.66 -3.68
N GLN A 319 11.04 -5.33 -4.02
CA GLN A 319 10.51 -3.98 -3.85
C GLN A 319 10.49 -3.56 -2.39
N LEU A 320 10.01 -4.42 -1.48
CA LEU A 320 10.03 -4.15 -0.03
C LEU A 320 11.48 -3.94 0.45
N LEU A 321 12.41 -4.83 0.07
CA LEU A 321 13.84 -4.67 0.34
C LEU A 321 14.47 -3.46 -0.37
N SER A 322 13.79 -2.78 -1.29
CA SER A 322 14.30 -1.55 -1.90
C SER A 322 13.90 -0.29 -1.15
N MET A 323 12.84 -0.34 -0.33
CA MET A 323 12.33 0.81 0.43
C MET A 323 13.38 1.39 1.38
N GLU A 324 13.46 2.71 1.45
CA GLU A 324 14.40 3.43 2.32
C GLU A 324 13.75 3.77 3.67
N GLY A 325 14.56 3.85 4.74
CA GLY A 325 14.08 4.21 6.07
C GLY A 325 13.21 3.18 6.79
N VAL A 326 13.00 1.99 6.22
CA VAL A 326 12.12 0.95 6.76
C VAL A 326 12.87 -0.36 7.02
N CYS A 327 12.64 -0.96 8.20
CA CYS A 327 13.01 -2.34 8.50
C CYS A 327 11.74 -3.20 8.56
N HIS A 328 11.56 -4.10 7.62
CA HIS A 328 10.37 -4.95 7.58
C HIS A 328 10.43 -6.04 8.64
N GLN A 329 9.31 -6.26 9.33
CA GLN A 329 9.12 -7.38 10.23
C GLN A 329 8.50 -8.55 9.47
N ALA A 330 9.10 -9.74 9.62
CA ALA A 330 8.59 -10.99 9.08
C ALA A 330 8.35 -11.98 10.23
N PRO A 331 7.11 -12.09 10.75
CA PRO A 331 6.80 -13.02 11.82
C PRO A 331 7.02 -14.47 11.38
N GLY A 332 7.49 -15.29 12.32
CA GLY A 332 7.65 -16.72 12.13
C GLY A 332 6.31 -17.45 12.06
N VAL A 333 6.03 -18.03 10.90
CA VAL A 333 4.89 -18.89 10.61
C VAL A 333 5.36 -20.32 10.33
N TYR A 334 4.50 -21.30 10.58
CA TYR A 334 4.82 -22.72 10.42
C TYR A 334 3.65 -23.57 9.92
N ASP A 335 2.42 -23.06 9.97
CA ASP A 335 1.22 -23.69 9.43
C ASP A 335 0.23 -22.63 8.88
N GLY A 336 -0.94 -23.09 8.44
CA GLY A 336 -1.96 -22.22 7.85
C GLY A 336 -2.65 -21.30 8.87
N ILE A 337 -2.79 -21.74 10.12
CA ILE A 337 -3.49 -20.96 11.16
C ILE A 337 -2.67 -19.71 11.49
N CYS A 338 -1.40 -19.88 11.83
CA CYS A 338 -0.55 -18.74 12.17
C CYS A 338 -0.25 -17.85 10.95
N ALA A 339 -0.22 -18.41 9.73
CA ALA A 339 -0.08 -17.64 8.51
C ALA A 339 -1.32 -16.77 8.21
N ARG A 340 -2.54 -17.32 8.34
CA ARG A 340 -3.80 -16.55 8.23
C ARG A 340 -3.82 -15.39 9.21
N VAL A 341 -3.51 -15.67 10.48
CA VAL A 341 -3.44 -14.63 11.51
C VAL A 341 -2.37 -13.58 11.16
N ALA A 342 -1.18 -13.98 10.70
CA ALA A 342 -0.15 -13.02 10.28
C ALA A 342 -0.61 -12.11 9.11
N ILE A 343 -1.33 -12.67 8.14
CA ILE A 343 -1.90 -11.91 7.01
C ILE A 343 -2.98 -10.94 7.51
N GLU A 344 -3.89 -11.40 8.37
CA GLU A 344 -4.95 -10.58 8.97
C GLU A 344 -4.41 -9.43 9.82
N GLN A 345 -3.29 -9.65 10.52
CA GLN A 345 -2.60 -8.60 11.28
C GLN A 345 -1.82 -7.61 10.37
N GLY A 346 -1.84 -7.81 9.05
CA GLY A 346 -1.27 -6.86 8.09
C GLY A 346 0.25 -6.91 7.96
N PHE A 347 0.90 -8.01 8.34
CA PHE A 347 2.35 -8.13 8.15
C PHE A 347 2.71 -8.16 6.66
N PRO A 348 3.68 -7.33 6.21
CA PRO A 348 3.99 -7.19 4.79
C PRO A 348 4.83 -8.34 4.23
N ILE A 349 5.45 -9.15 5.10
CA ILE A 349 6.31 -10.28 4.78
C ILE A 349 6.06 -11.35 5.84
N MET A 350 6.11 -12.63 5.48
CA MET A 350 6.09 -13.75 6.43
C MET A 350 7.41 -14.53 6.38
N TYR A 351 7.74 -15.23 7.46
CA TYR A 351 8.92 -16.09 7.53
C TYR A 351 8.55 -17.52 7.90
N GLN A 352 8.78 -18.50 7.02
CA GLN A 352 8.65 -19.92 7.36
C GLN A 352 9.88 -20.38 8.13
N SER A 353 9.67 -20.65 9.42
CA SER A 353 10.72 -21.17 10.31
C SER A 353 10.93 -22.68 10.10
N GLY A 354 12.17 -23.13 9.87
CA GLY A 354 12.45 -24.56 9.67
C GLY A 354 12.33 -25.39 10.93
N SER A 355 12.79 -24.86 12.06
CA SER A 355 12.58 -25.50 13.37
C SER A 355 11.10 -25.69 13.70
N MET A 356 10.27 -24.69 13.43
CA MET A 356 8.84 -24.76 13.74
C MET A 356 8.06 -25.57 12.70
N THR A 357 8.48 -25.56 11.44
CA THR A 357 7.95 -26.46 10.40
C THR A 357 8.23 -27.92 10.78
N THR A 358 9.45 -28.23 11.23
CA THR A 358 9.83 -29.58 11.69
C THR A 358 8.99 -30.01 12.89
N ALA A 359 8.84 -29.12 13.88
CA ALA A 359 8.04 -29.41 15.08
C ALA A 359 6.55 -29.62 14.74
N SER A 360 5.96 -28.75 13.93
CA SER A 360 4.53 -28.82 13.58
C SER A 360 4.22 -29.97 12.63
N ARG A 361 5.05 -30.23 11.62
CA ARG A 361 4.79 -31.25 10.59
C ARG A 361 5.20 -32.65 11.02
N LEU A 362 6.27 -32.77 11.80
CA LEU A 362 6.87 -34.07 12.13
C LEU A 362 6.80 -34.40 13.63
N GLY A 363 6.48 -33.43 14.49
CA GLY A 363 6.58 -33.63 15.95
C GLY A 363 8.03 -33.82 16.43
N LEU A 364 9.01 -33.38 15.63
CA LEU A 364 10.43 -33.59 15.88
C LEU A 364 11.17 -32.27 16.16
N SER A 365 12.32 -32.40 16.80
CA SER A 365 13.24 -31.28 17.01
C SER A 365 14.03 -30.95 15.74
N ASP A 366 14.55 -29.73 15.67
CA ASP A 366 15.29 -29.21 14.52
C ASP A 366 16.71 -29.80 14.40
N LEU A 367 16.78 -31.01 13.85
CA LEU A 367 18.00 -31.80 13.67
C LEU A 367 18.11 -32.36 12.23
N ALA A 368 17.67 -31.57 11.25
CA ALA A 368 17.70 -31.92 9.81
C ALA A 368 16.84 -33.15 9.44
N PHE A 369 15.74 -33.39 10.16
CA PHE A 369 14.79 -34.45 9.80
C PHE A 369 13.88 -34.06 8.63
N ALA A 370 13.47 -32.78 8.58
CA ALA A 370 12.59 -32.30 7.52
C ALA A 370 13.30 -32.28 6.16
N SER A 371 12.64 -32.86 5.17
CA SER A 371 13.11 -32.95 3.80
C SER A 371 12.74 -31.69 2.99
N LEU A 372 13.33 -31.55 1.79
CA LEU A 372 12.92 -30.53 0.84
C LEU A 372 11.40 -30.53 0.60
N ASN A 373 10.77 -31.70 0.54
CA ASN A 373 9.34 -31.80 0.29
C ASN A 373 8.52 -31.26 1.46
N ASP A 374 8.92 -31.54 2.71
CA ASP A 374 8.24 -31.01 3.90
C ASP A 374 8.27 -29.48 3.89
N PHE A 375 9.43 -28.90 3.59
CA PHE A 375 9.62 -27.46 3.50
C PHE A 375 8.86 -26.83 2.34
N ALA A 376 8.98 -27.38 1.13
CA ALA A 376 8.40 -26.82 -0.07
C ALA A 376 6.87 -26.95 -0.07
N MET A 377 6.32 -28.08 0.39
CA MET A 377 4.86 -28.25 0.50
C MET A 377 4.26 -27.31 1.56
N ASN A 378 4.93 -27.16 2.70
CA ASN A 378 4.48 -26.20 3.71
C ASN A 378 4.53 -24.76 3.17
N GLY A 379 5.63 -24.40 2.51
CA GLY A 379 5.84 -23.07 1.95
C GLY A 379 4.90 -22.77 0.81
N MET A 380 4.60 -23.76 -0.05
CA MET A 380 3.59 -23.64 -1.09
C MET A 380 2.22 -23.35 -0.49
N MET A 381 1.80 -24.08 0.55
CA MET A 381 0.52 -23.81 1.21
C MET A 381 0.51 -22.37 1.77
N ILE A 382 1.52 -21.99 2.54
CA ILE A 382 1.56 -20.67 3.22
C ILE A 382 1.62 -19.52 2.19
N ALA A 383 2.51 -19.60 1.21
CA ALA A 383 2.73 -18.55 0.22
C ALA A 383 1.52 -18.32 -0.70
N ASN A 384 0.62 -19.30 -0.82
CA ASN A 384 -0.56 -19.20 -1.67
C ASN A 384 -1.85 -18.87 -0.91
N LEU A 385 -1.81 -18.73 0.43
CA LEU A 385 -2.94 -18.18 1.21
C LEU A 385 -3.25 -16.75 0.77
N ASP A 386 -2.20 -15.94 0.62
CA ASP A 386 -2.21 -14.65 -0.06
C ASP A 386 -0.86 -14.40 -0.76
N PRO A 387 -0.76 -14.64 -2.08
CA PRO A 387 0.47 -14.41 -2.84
C PRO A 387 1.00 -12.98 -2.83
N ARG A 388 0.19 -12.01 -2.37
CA ARG A 388 0.62 -10.59 -2.27
C ARG A 388 1.52 -10.36 -1.05
N VAL A 389 1.52 -11.29 -0.09
CA VAL A 389 2.35 -11.26 1.12
C VAL A 389 3.53 -12.22 0.93
N PRO A 390 4.74 -11.72 0.62
CA PRO A 390 5.88 -12.57 0.31
C PRO A 390 6.28 -13.48 1.48
N LEU A 391 6.54 -14.75 1.19
CA LEU A 391 7.09 -15.71 2.15
C LEU A 391 8.59 -15.87 1.95
N ILE A 392 9.35 -15.71 3.05
CA ILE A 392 10.75 -16.10 3.13
C ILE A 392 10.83 -17.46 3.81
N ALA A 393 11.40 -18.46 3.16
CA ALA A 393 11.49 -19.82 3.70
C ALA A 393 12.90 -20.22 4.13
N ASP A 394 12.98 -20.99 5.21
CA ASP A 394 14.18 -21.72 5.56
C ASP A 394 14.43 -22.87 4.55
N ALA A 395 15.67 -23.01 4.08
CA ALA A 395 16.11 -24.06 3.17
C ALA A 395 17.24 -24.91 3.75
N ASP A 396 17.48 -24.86 5.06
CA ASP A 396 18.56 -25.54 5.75
C ASP A 396 19.89 -25.35 4.99
N THR A 397 20.53 -26.45 4.58
CA THR A 397 21.79 -26.47 3.83
C THR A 397 21.59 -26.70 2.33
N GLY A 398 20.34 -26.63 1.85
CA GLY A 398 19.95 -26.84 0.46
C GLY A 398 19.73 -28.30 0.05
N PHE A 399 19.58 -29.21 1.03
CA PHE A 399 19.12 -30.59 0.87
C PHE A 399 19.95 -31.49 -0.07
N GLY A 400 21.23 -31.16 -0.30
CA GLY A 400 22.14 -32.02 -1.03
C GLY A 400 23.31 -31.31 -1.70
N ALA A 401 23.81 -31.92 -2.77
CA ALA A 401 24.88 -31.39 -3.61
C ALA A 401 24.41 -30.20 -4.48
N PRO A 402 25.31 -29.42 -5.12
CA PRO A 402 24.95 -28.26 -5.95
C PRO A 402 23.79 -28.47 -6.95
N PRO A 403 23.68 -29.59 -7.69
CA PRO A 403 22.51 -29.82 -8.55
C PRO A 403 21.18 -29.93 -7.79
N ALA A 404 21.19 -30.50 -6.58
CA ALA A 404 20.01 -30.57 -5.72
C ALA A 404 19.62 -29.18 -5.20
N ILE A 405 20.60 -28.34 -4.85
CA ILE A 405 20.39 -26.95 -4.44
C ILE A 405 19.74 -26.15 -5.56
N ALA A 406 20.25 -26.25 -6.79
CA ALA A 406 19.65 -25.58 -7.94
C ALA A 406 18.20 -26.01 -8.17
N ARG A 407 17.89 -27.31 -8.01
CA ARG A 407 16.51 -27.84 -8.09
C ARG A 407 15.63 -27.33 -6.95
N MET A 408 16.16 -27.21 -5.73
CA MET A 408 15.44 -26.62 -4.59
C MET A 408 15.02 -25.18 -4.92
N VAL A 409 15.93 -24.34 -5.45
CA VAL A 409 15.60 -22.96 -5.83
C VAL A 409 14.48 -22.91 -6.86
N GLN A 410 14.55 -23.75 -7.89
CA GLN A 410 13.50 -23.87 -8.91
C GLN A 410 12.16 -24.34 -8.33
N MET A 411 12.19 -25.25 -7.35
CA MET A 411 10.99 -25.71 -6.66
C MET A 411 10.38 -24.60 -5.81
N TYR A 412 11.20 -23.88 -5.04
CA TYR A 412 10.73 -22.79 -4.19
C TYR A 412 10.10 -21.67 -5.01
N ASP A 413 10.71 -21.29 -6.13
CA ASP A 413 10.14 -20.31 -7.05
C ASP A 413 8.76 -20.75 -7.59
N ARG A 414 8.61 -22.02 -7.98
CA ARG A 414 7.33 -22.60 -8.42
C ARG A 414 6.29 -22.67 -7.30
N CYS A 415 6.73 -22.77 -6.05
CA CYS A 415 5.87 -22.73 -4.87
C CYS A 415 5.44 -21.31 -4.48
N ASN A 416 5.79 -20.27 -5.25
CA ASN A 416 5.57 -18.86 -4.94
C ASN A 416 6.32 -18.36 -3.68
N ILE A 417 7.36 -19.08 -3.26
CA ILE A 417 8.26 -18.63 -2.19
C ILE A 417 9.09 -17.46 -2.74
N ALA A 418 9.08 -16.34 -2.02
CA ALA A 418 9.65 -15.09 -2.48
C ALA A 418 11.16 -14.99 -2.24
N GLY A 419 11.63 -15.64 -1.18
CA GLY A 419 13.04 -15.72 -0.84
C GLY A 419 13.31 -16.90 0.06
N PHE A 420 14.58 -17.28 0.20
CA PHE A 420 14.97 -18.34 1.10
C PHE A 420 16.33 -18.11 1.69
N HIS A 421 16.60 -18.69 2.86
CA HIS A 421 17.96 -18.73 3.41
C HIS A 421 18.57 -20.12 3.37
N ILE A 422 19.85 -20.17 3.02
CA ILE A 422 20.69 -21.38 3.00
C ILE A 422 21.91 -21.16 3.89
N GLU A 423 22.32 -22.18 4.63
CA GLU A 423 23.38 -22.08 5.63
C GLU A 423 24.65 -22.90 5.32
N ASP A 424 25.73 -22.59 6.04
CA ASP A 424 27.07 -23.17 5.87
C ASP A 424 27.36 -24.35 6.81
N GLN A 425 26.34 -24.91 7.46
CA GLN A 425 26.48 -26.14 8.24
C GLN A 425 26.68 -27.38 7.36
N VAL A 426 27.18 -28.47 7.95
CA VAL A 426 27.08 -29.81 7.35
C VAL A 426 25.61 -30.20 7.16
N ILE A 427 25.33 -31.15 6.25
CA ILE A 427 23.94 -31.55 5.91
C ILE A 427 23.12 -31.93 7.15
N ASN A 428 23.75 -32.65 8.10
CA ASN A 428 23.17 -32.95 9.41
C ASN A 428 23.25 -31.72 10.33
N LYS A 429 22.56 -30.65 9.93
CA LYS A 429 22.58 -29.35 10.61
C LYS A 429 21.92 -29.42 11.98
N ARG A 430 22.28 -28.47 12.84
CA ARG A 430 21.65 -28.27 14.16
C ARG A 430 21.05 -26.88 14.23
N CYS A 431 20.04 -26.70 15.08
CA CYS A 431 19.50 -25.37 15.37
C CYS A 431 20.60 -24.36 15.76
N GLY A 432 20.49 -23.13 15.23
CA GLY A 432 21.46 -22.04 15.39
C GLY A 432 21.73 -21.62 16.84
N HIS A 433 20.88 -22.01 17.78
CA HIS A 433 21.08 -21.74 19.21
C HIS A 433 21.64 -22.92 20.01
N LEU A 434 21.89 -24.08 19.39
CA LEU A 434 22.49 -25.25 20.05
C LEU A 434 24.03 -25.25 19.95
N LYS A 435 24.69 -25.93 20.90
CA LYS A 435 26.16 -26.12 20.91
C LYS A 435 26.59 -27.20 19.90
N GLY A 436 27.85 -27.13 19.46
CA GLY A 436 28.50 -28.19 18.67
C GLY A 436 28.17 -28.18 17.17
N LYS A 437 27.98 -27.00 16.57
CA LYS A 437 27.76 -26.86 15.13
C LYS A 437 29.01 -27.24 14.35
N GLN A 438 28.80 -27.90 13.21
CA GLN A 438 29.86 -28.26 12.27
C GLN A 438 29.59 -27.55 10.95
N LEU A 439 30.63 -26.94 10.38
CA LEU A 439 30.53 -26.14 9.17
C LEU A 439 31.30 -26.79 8.04
N VAL A 440 30.85 -26.52 6.82
CA VAL A 440 31.62 -26.85 5.61
C VAL A 440 32.76 -25.84 5.41
N ASP A 441 33.75 -26.24 4.61
CA ASP A 441 34.81 -25.34 4.18
C ASP A 441 34.29 -24.21 3.27
N MET A 442 35.12 -23.18 3.07
CA MET A 442 34.77 -21.99 2.30
C MET A 442 34.40 -22.29 0.84
N GLU A 443 35.07 -23.25 0.19
CA GLU A 443 34.80 -23.55 -1.21
C GLU A 443 33.51 -24.33 -1.39
N THR A 444 33.20 -25.24 -0.47
CA THR A 444 31.89 -25.88 -0.38
C THR A 444 30.80 -24.84 -0.13
N TRP A 445 31.01 -23.88 0.78
CA TRP A 445 30.06 -22.78 1.03
C TRP A 445 29.79 -21.94 -0.22
N LYS A 446 30.85 -21.45 -0.88
CA LYS A 446 30.74 -20.72 -2.13
C LYS A 446 30.04 -21.53 -3.22
N ALA A 447 30.29 -22.83 -3.31
CA ALA A 447 29.65 -23.72 -4.27
C ALA A 447 28.12 -23.79 -4.05
N ARG A 448 27.64 -23.78 -2.80
CA ARG A 448 26.20 -23.71 -2.49
C ARG A 448 25.57 -22.42 -2.99
N ILE A 449 26.18 -21.27 -2.70
CA ILE A 449 25.64 -19.97 -3.13
C ILE A 449 25.62 -19.85 -4.66
N ARG A 450 26.70 -20.27 -5.34
CA ARG A 450 26.72 -20.31 -6.82
C ARG A 450 25.62 -21.22 -7.37
N ALA A 451 25.38 -22.37 -6.73
CA ALA A 451 24.30 -23.28 -7.13
C ALA A 451 22.92 -22.63 -6.97
N CYS A 452 22.69 -21.86 -5.90
CA CYS A 452 21.46 -21.10 -5.74
C CYS A 452 21.27 -20.08 -6.87
N LYS A 453 22.31 -19.31 -7.20
CA LYS A 453 22.28 -18.33 -8.29
C LYS A 453 22.03 -18.99 -9.64
N ILE A 454 22.73 -20.09 -9.96
CA ILE A 454 22.49 -20.88 -11.18
C ILE A 454 21.05 -21.39 -11.23
N GLY A 455 20.55 -21.91 -10.10
CA GLY A 455 19.17 -22.37 -9.95
C GLY A 455 18.17 -21.27 -10.32
N ARG A 456 18.30 -20.08 -9.73
CA ARG A 456 17.47 -18.91 -10.02
C ARG A 456 17.58 -18.47 -11.48
N ASP A 457 18.80 -18.24 -11.95
CA ASP A 457 19.07 -17.64 -13.27
C ASP A 457 18.67 -18.59 -14.42
N SER A 458 18.51 -19.89 -14.15
CA SER A 458 18.03 -20.90 -15.11
C SER A 458 16.51 -21.01 -15.24
N ILE A 459 15.73 -20.26 -14.44
CA ILE A 459 14.26 -20.31 -14.47
C ILE A 459 13.74 -19.60 -15.73
N PRO A 460 12.95 -20.27 -16.59
CA PRO A 460 12.37 -19.63 -17.78
C PRO A 460 11.45 -18.46 -17.41
N GLY A 461 11.58 -17.34 -18.14
CA GLY A 461 10.85 -16.10 -17.84
C GLY A 461 11.48 -15.24 -16.74
N GLY A 462 12.59 -15.70 -16.15
CA GLY A 462 13.29 -14.99 -15.07
C GLY A 462 12.67 -15.25 -13.70
N SER A 463 13.49 -15.06 -12.67
CA SER A 463 13.04 -15.13 -11.27
C SER A 463 13.78 -14.11 -10.43
N ASP A 464 13.01 -13.38 -9.64
CA ASP A 464 13.52 -12.45 -8.65
C ASP A 464 13.72 -13.12 -7.27
N ILE A 465 13.65 -14.45 -7.14
CA ILE A 465 13.73 -15.12 -5.83
C ILE A 465 14.98 -14.67 -5.08
N VAL A 466 14.79 -14.24 -3.82
CA VAL A 466 15.84 -13.63 -3.01
C VAL A 466 16.68 -14.70 -2.35
N ILE A 467 18.00 -14.67 -2.59
CA ILE A 467 18.96 -15.61 -2.02
C ILE A 467 19.54 -15.01 -0.74
N ILE A 468 19.20 -15.58 0.40
CA ILE A 468 19.69 -15.15 1.72
C ILE A 468 20.81 -16.11 2.16
N ALA A 469 22.01 -15.57 2.33
CA ALA A 469 23.18 -16.32 2.77
C ALA A 469 23.27 -16.31 4.29
N ARG A 470 23.00 -17.45 4.94
CA ARG A 470 23.14 -17.62 6.38
C ARG A 470 24.51 -18.19 6.72
N THR A 471 25.15 -17.66 7.75
CA THR A 471 26.34 -18.29 8.35
C THR A 471 26.15 -18.54 9.84
N ASP A 472 26.53 -19.73 10.26
CA ASP A 472 26.54 -20.17 11.66
C ASP A 472 27.96 -20.10 12.27
N ALA A 473 28.93 -19.50 11.56
CA ALA A 473 30.35 -19.45 11.89
C ALA A 473 30.73 -18.63 13.13
N LYS A 474 29.89 -17.68 13.57
CA LYS A 474 30.22 -16.84 14.73
C LYS A 474 30.53 -17.66 15.98
N ALA A 475 29.72 -18.67 16.28
CA ALA A 475 29.90 -19.48 17.49
C ALA A 475 31.16 -20.37 17.47
N PRO A 476 31.46 -21.13 16.40
CA PRO A 476 32.65 -21.99 16.37
C PRO A 476 33.95 -21.31 15.89
N MET A 477 33.88 -20.23 15.10
CA MET A 477 35.04 -19.65 14.41
C MET A 477 35.23 -18.15 14.65
N GLY A 478 34.28 -17.49 15.33
CA GLY A 478 34.33 -16.06 15.64
C GLY A 478 33.67 -15.17 14.58
N TYR A 479 33.48 -13.90 14.95
CA TYR A 479 32.73 -12.91 14.17
C TYR A 479 33.40 -12.55 12.83
N GLU A 480 34.73 -12.39 12.81
CA GLU A 480 35.47 -12.05 11.59
C GLU A 480 35.35 -13.13 10.50
N GLU A 481 35.44 -14.40 10.87
CA GLU A 481 35.25 -15.51 9.92
C GLU A 481 33.81 -15.56 9.40
N ALA A 482 32.82 -15.27 10.25
CA ALA A 482 31.43 -15.16 9.81
C ALA A 482 31.25 -14.04 8.77
N LEU A 483 31.87 -12.88 8.96
CA LEU A 483 31.86 -11.80 7.96
C LEU A 483 32.55 -12.24 6.66
N ASN A 484 33.73 -12.87 6.73
CA ASN A 484 34.43 -13.36 5.53
C ASN A 484 33.57 -14.32 4.69
N ARG A 485 32.81 -15.21 5.35
CA ARG A 485 31.88 -16.13 4.68
C ARG A 485 30.72 -15.41 4.01
N LEU A 486 30.17 -14.36 4.62
CA LEU A 486 29.10 -13.55 4.03
C LEU A 486 29.61 -12.66 2.89
N ILE A 487 30.84 -12.15 2.98
CA ILE A 487 31.50 -11.44 1.87
C ILE A 487 31.67 -12.39 0.68
N ALA A 488 32.18 -13.60 0.93
CA ALA A 488 32.32 -14.62 -0.11
C ALA A 488 30.97 -15.01 -0.73
N ALA A 489 29.89 -15.08 0.08
CA ALA A 489 28.55 -15.34 -0.41
C ALA A 489 28.03 -14.19 -1.30
N ARG A 490 28.26 -12.94 -0.90
CA ARG A 490 27.93 -11.75 -1.72
C ARG A 490 28.60 -11.81 -3.09
N GLU A 491 29.90 -12.12 -3.12
CA GLU A 491 30.67 -12.28 -4.37
C GLU A 491 30.14 -13.42 -5.25
N CYS A 492 29.57 -14.46 -4.64
CA CYS A 492 28.91 -15.55 -5.35
C CYS A 492 27.46 -15.24 -5.78
N GLY A 493 26.92 -14.08 -5.39
CA GLY A 493 25.62 -13.57 -5.85
C GLY A 493 24.45 -13.74 -4.87
N ALA A 494 24.72 -13.85 -3.57
CA ALA A 494 23.70 -13.70 -2.54
C ALA A 494 23.16 -12.25 -2.47
N ASP A 495 21.87 -12.10 -2.17
CA ASP A 495 21.17 -10.82 -2.13
C ASP A 495 21.11 -10.22 -0.71
N VAL A 496 21.04 -11.10 0.31
CA VAL A 496 20.89 -10.73 1.73
C VAL A 496 21.83 -11.59 2.58
N ALA A 497 22.49 -10.99 3.55
CA ALA A 497 23.25 -11.67 4.59
C ALA A 497 22.37 -11.99 5.79
N PHE A 498 22.64 -13.14 6.40
CA PHE A 498 22.08 -13.53 7.68
C PHE A 498 23.22 -14.05 8.57
N LEU A 499 23.68 -13.20 9.50
CA LEU A 499 24.68 -13.58 10.49
C LEU A 499 23.96 -14.14 11.72
N GLU A 500 24.05 -15.44 11.97
CA GLU A 500 23.32 -16.07 13.06
C GLU A 500 23.96 -15.75 14.43
N ALA A 501 23.12 -15.51 15.44
CA ALA A 501 23.51 -15.24 16.83
C ALA A 501 24.43 -14.02 17.03
N ILE A 502 24.12 -12.91 16.36
CA ILE A 502 24.71 -11.58 16.67
C ILE A 502 24.32 -11.19 18.10
N GLU A 503 25.28 -10.73 18.92
CA GLU A 503 25.05 -10.54 20.35
C GLU A 503 25.07 -9.05 20.77
N THR A 504 25.60 -8.15 19.92
CA THR A 504 25.76 -6.73 20.26
C THR A 504 25.29 -5.80 19.14
N ALA A 505 24.93 -4.56 19.49
CA ALA A 505 24.53 -3.54 18.53
C ALA A 505 25.71 -3.13 17.62
N GLU A 506 26.92 -3.10 18.19
CA GLU A 506 28.16 -2.78 17.50
C GLU A 506 28.47 -3.80 16.40
N GLU A 507 28.28 -5.10 16.68
CA GLU A 507 28.40 -6.15 15.68
C GLU A 507 27.38 -6.00 14.54
N ILE A 508 26.14 -5.60 14.84
CA ILE A 508 25.11 -5.37 13.81
C ILE A 508 25.50 -4.18 12.91
N GLN A 509 25.85 -3.05 13.52
CA GLN A 509 26.26 -1.83 12.81
C GLN A 509 27.49 -2.07 11.93
N ASN A 510 28.49 -2.78 12.46
CA ASN A 510 29.68 -3.13 11.70
C ASN A 510 29.36 -4.10 10.55
N ALA A 511 28.54 -5.13 10.79
CA ALA A 511 28.16 -6.09 9.76
C ALA A 511 27.49 -5.39 8.58
N VAL A 512 26.59 -4.43 8.82
CA VAL A 512 25.97 -3.69 7.71
C VAL A 512 26.97 -2.85 6.92
N LYS A 513 27.90 -2.19 7.61
CA LYS A 513 28.94 -1.43 6.93
C LYS A 513 29.80 -2.33 6.02
N VAL A 514 30.24 -3.48 6.54
CA VAL A 514 31.16 -4.39 5.83
C VAL A 514 30.47 -5.13 4.68
N LEU A 515 29.20 -5.51 4.86
CA LEU A 515 28.48 -6.36 3.90
C LEU A 515 27.81 -5.58 2.77
N ALA A 516 27.74 -4.25 2.86
CA ALA A 516 27.28 -3.38 1.78
C ALA A 516 27.91 -3.74 0.41
N PRO A 517 27.14 -3.84 -0.69
CA PRO A 517 25.73 -3.42 -0.85
C PRO A 517 24.68 -4.47 -0.45
N MET A 518 25.06 -5.62 0.10
CA MET A 518 24.14 -6.68 0.52
C MET A 518 23.32 -6.25 1.75
N HIS A 519 22.02 -6.58 1.79
CA HIS A 519 21.18 -6.28 2.96
C HIS A 519 21.53 -7.21 4.12
N LEU A 520 21.29 -6.78 5.37
CA LEU A 520 21.40 -7.66 6.54
C LEU A 520 20.01 -8.02 7.09
N LEU A 521 19.80 -9.31 7.33
CA LEU A 521 18.66 -9.87 8.05
C LEU A 521 19.06 -10.11 9.51
N VAL A 522 18.24 -9.64 10.45
CA VAL A 522 18.42 -9.87 11.90
C VAL A 522 17.41 -10.89 12.40
N ASN A 523 17.90 -11.93 13.05
CA ASN A 523 17.07 -13.01 13.61
C ASN A 523 16.82 -12.79 15.11
N PHE A 524 15.56 -12.53 15.47
CA PHE A 524 15.15 -12.41 16.86
C PHE A 524 14.44 -13.69 17.34
N VAL A 525 15.17 -14.46 18.13
CA VAL A 525 14.64 -15.66 18.78
C VAL A 525 14.34 -15.34 20.25
N SER A 526 13.10 -15.56 20.67
CA SER A 526 12.67 -15.34 22.07
C SER A 526 13.53 -16.18 23.03
N ASN A 527 14.08 -15.54 24.05
CA ASN A 527 15.05 -16.10 25.00
C ASN A 527 16.33 -16.65 24.33
N GLY A 528 16.70 -16.07 23.17
CA GLY A 528 17.91 -16.37 22.44
C GLY A 528 19.10 -15.51 22.87
N LYS A 529 20.12 -15.48 22.01
CA LYS A 529 21.38 -14.75 22.24
C LYS A 529 21.30 -13.28 21.81
N THR A 530 20.55 -12.99 20.75
CA THR A 530 20.39 -11.65 20.19
C THR A 530 19.48 -10.80 21.09
N PRO A 531 19.95 -9.65 21.62
CA PRO A 531 19.09 -8.71 22.34
C PRO A 531 17.98 -8.16 21.44
N TRP A 532 16.86 -7.75 22.03
CA TRP A 532 15.74 -7.17 21.28
C TRP A 532 16.03 -5.71 20.88
N TYR A 533 15.81 -5.38 19.60
CA TYR A 533 15.87 -4.02 19.10
C TYR A 533 14.59 -3.64 18.35
N PRO A 534 14.04 -2.43 18.55
CA PRO A 534 12.91 -1.94 17.78
C PRO A 534 13.24 -1.87 16.28
N PRO A 535 12.27 -2.16 15.38
CA PRO A 535 12.49 -2.03 13.93
C PRO A 535 12.99 -0.64 13.51
N ALA A 536 12.50 0.42 14.16
CA ALA A 536 12.97 1.79 13.92
C ALA A 536 14.48 1.96 14.21
N THR A 537 14.98 1.36 15.29
CA THR A 537 16.40 1.39 15.64
C THR A 537 17.26 0.65 14.61
N LEU A 538 16.78 -0.51 14.13
CA LEU A 538 17.46 -1.24 13.06
C LEU A 538 17.49 -0.44 11.77
N ALA A 539 16.39 0.23 11.41
CA ALA A 539 16.32 1.11 10.25
C ALA A 539 17.32 2.28 10.37
N GLU A 540 17.39 2.92 11.54
CA GLU A 540 18.35 3.99 11.83
C GLU A 540 19.81 3.57 11.66
N TRP A 541 20.19 2.39 12.14
CA TRP A 541 21.55 1.89 11.97
C TRP A 541 21.91 1.70 10.49
N GLY A 542 20.91 1.47 9.64
CA GLY A 542 21.07 1.49 8.18
C GLY A 542 21.30 2.88 7.65
N VAL A 543 20.61 3.88 8.16
CA VAL A 543 20.75 5.26 7.70
C VAL A 543 22.10 5.87 8.16
N LYS A 544 22.48 5.70 9.43
CA LYS A 544 23.68 6.31 10.04
C LYS A 544 25.01 5.78 9.49
N ALA A 545 25.03 4.58 8.91
CA ALA A 545 26.22 4.05 8.23
C ALA A 545 26.52 4.74 6.88
N SER A 546 25.76 5.78 6.47
CA SER A 546 25.79 6.38 5.11
C SER A 546 25.47 5.40 3.98
N ILE A 547 24.81 4.28 4.30
CA ILE A 547 24.50 3.17 3.38
C ILE A 547 23.11 2.60 3.74
N PRO A 548 22.02 2.98 3.05
CA PRO A 548 20.63 2.71 3.48
C PRO A 548 20.23 1.22 3.40
N ARG A 549 20.72 0.33 4.28
CA ARG A 549 20.66 -1.14 4.05
C ARG A 549 20.53 -2.06 5.28
N HIS A 550 19.68 -1.73 6.26
CA HIS A 550 19.08 -2.72 7.20
C HIS A 550 17.59 -2.85 6.89
N LYS A 551 17.09 -4.01 6.46
CA LYS A 551 15.74 -4.06 5.84
C LYS A 551 14.85 -5.25 6.22
N LEU A 552 15.32 -6.16 7.09
CA LEU A 552 14.54 -7.34 7.44
C LEU A 552 14.85 -7.87 8.84
N ALA A 553 13.81 -8.05 9.65
CA ALA A 553 13.86 -8.71 10.94
C ALA A 553 12.91 -9.91 10.95
N ILE A 554 13.41 -11.10 11.31
CA ILE A 554 12.59 -12.30 11.43
C ILE A 554 12.34 -12.66 12.90
N TYR A 555 11.17 -13.25 13.17
CA TYR A 555 10.75 -13.63 14.53
C TYR A 555 10.31 -15.10 14.57
N PRO A 556 11.23 -16.08 14.43
CA PRO A 556 10.90 -17.47 14.08
C PRO A 556 9.94 -18.19 15.03
N GLY A 557 9.96 -17.81 16.32
CA GLY A 557 9.19 -18.46 17.38
C GLY A 557 7.99 -17.67 17.89
N ALA A 558 7.63 -16.55 17.24
CA ALA A 558 6.61 -15.63 17.75
C ALA A 558 5.25 -16.31 17.96
N ALA A 559 4.76 -17.01 16.93
CA ALA A 559 3.49 -17.73 17.01
C ALA A 559 3.63 -19.07 17.76
N SER A 560 4.63 -19.88 17.40
CA SER A 560 4.74 -21.27 17.82
C SER A 560 4.97 -21.47 19.32
N LYS A 561 5.84 -20.66 19.94
CA LYS A 561 6.13 -20.78 21.38
C LYS A 561 4.92 -20.34 22.20
N THR A 562 4.24 -19.28 21.75
CA THR A 562 3.00 -18.79 22.35
C THR A 562 1.90 -19.85 22.22
N ALA A 563 1.74 -20.45 21.03
CA ALA A 563 0.79 -21.52 20.78
C ALA A 563 1.08 -22.75 21.65
N TYR A 564 2.35 -23.14 21.81
CA TYR A 564 2.72 -24.25 22.70
C TYR A 564 2.25 -24.02 24.14
N HIS A 565 2.45 -22.82 24.69
CA HIS A 565 1.95 -22.48 26.02
C HIS A 565 0.42 -22.50 26.09
N ALA A 566 -0.27 -21.94 25.10
CA ALA A 566 -1.74 -21.92 25.05
C ALA A 566 -2.33 -23.33 24.96
N ILE A 567 -1.82 -24.17 24.05
CA ILE A 567 -2.24 -25.57 23.90
C ILE A 567 -1.99 -26.36 25.19
N THR A 568 -0.82 -26.15 25.82
CA THR A 568 -0.49 -26.82 27.10
C THR A 568 -1.49 -26.45 28.20
N SER A 569 -1.80 -25.16 28.33
CA SER A 569 -2.77 -24.66 29.31
C SER A 569 -4.18 -25.22 29.04
N SER A 570 -4.62 -25.20 27.79
CA SER A 570 -5.93 -25.71 27.38
C SER A 570 -6.08 -27.20 27.67
N TYR A 571 -5.08 -28.03 27.36
CA TYR A 571 -5.12 -29.45 27.68
C TYR A 571 -5.04 -29.74 29.17
N LYS A 572 -4.33 -28.91 29.95
CA LYS A 572 -4.35 -29.01 31.40
C LYS A 572 -5.75 -28.71 31.94
N TYR A 573 -6.37 -27.62 31.49
CA TYR A 573 -7.73 -27.24 31.87
C TYR A 573 -8.74 -28.33 31.55
N LEU A 574 -8.70 -28.86 30.32
CA LEU A 574 -9.57 -29.96 29.88
C LEU A 574 -9.39 -31.20 30.76
N LYS A 575 -8.14 -31.56 31.10
CA LYS A 575 -7.85 -32.71 31.95
C LYS A 575 -8.34 -32.51 33.40
N GLU A 576 -8.28 -31.30 33.92
CA GLU A 576 -8.67 -30.98 35.30
C GLU A 576 -10.18 -30.80 35.47
N THR A 577 -10.86 -30.22 34.49
CA THR A 577 -12.28 -29.84 34.59
C THR A 577 -13.23 -30.73 33.78
N GLY A 578 -12.72 -31.41 32.75
CA GLY A 578 -13.54 -32.11 31.75
C GLY A 578 -14.25 -31.19 30.77
N MET A 579 -13.99 -29.89 30.81
CA MET A 579 -14.60 -28.87 29.95
C MET A 579 -13.60 -28.29 28.95
N ASP A 580 -14.09 -27.84 27.80
CA ASP A 580 -13.28 -27.13 26.81
C ASP A 580 -13.12 -25.65 27.21
N GLU A 581 -11.88 -25.18 27.35
CA GLU A 581 -11.58 -23.79 27.68
C GLU A 581 -12.10 -22.81 26.60
N VAL A 582 -12.28 -23.28 25.37
CA VAL A 582 -12.80 -22.47 24.26
C VAL A 582 -14.22 -21.95 24.54
N GLU A 583 -15.04 -22.69 25.29
CA GLU A 583 -16.39 -22.25 25.68
C GLU A 583 -16.33 -20.95 26.51
N ALA A 584 -15.35 -20.84 27.41
CA ALA A 584 -15.13 -19.65 28.22
C ALA A 584 -14.48 -18.49 27.42
N LEU A 585 -13.71 -18.80 26.38
CA LEU A 585 -13.05 -17.82 25.51
C LEU A 585 -13.98 -17.27 24.40
N GLY A 586 -15.10 -17.94 24.12
CA GLY A 586 -16.17 -17.42 23.27
C GLY A 586 -15.92 -17.48 21.76
N LEU A 587 -15.01 -18.35 21.28
CA LEU A 587 -14.74 -18.51 19.85
C LEU A 587 -15.66 -19.58 19.24
N LYS A 588 -16.63 -19.18 18.42
CA LYS A 588 -17.51 -20.14 17.75
C LYS A 588 -16.82 -20.77 16.54
N PRO A 589 -17.24 -21.98 16.11
CA PRO A 589 -16.68 -22.62 14.91
C PRO A 589 -16.72 -21.74 13.66
N VAL A 590 -17.82 -21.00 13.44
CA VAL A 590 -17.96 -20.09 12.29
C VAL A 590 -16.97 -18.93 12.34
N ASP A 591 -16.68 -18.38 13.51
CA ASP A 591 -15.73 -17.27 13.68
C ASP A 591 -14.29 -17.74 13.37
N PHE A 592 -13.96 -18.96 13.79
CA PHE A 592 -12.70 -19.60 13.42
C PHE A 592 -12.60 -19.84 11.91
N PHE A 593 -13.63 -20.43 11.28
CA PHE A 593 -13.61 -20.68 9.84
C PHE A 593 -13.60 -19.40 9.00
N ASN A 594 -14.26 -18.33 9.46
CA ASN A 594 -14.16 -17.01 8.84
C ASN A 594 -12.71 -16.52 8.80
N SER A 595 -11.98 -16.68 9.90
CA SER A 595 -10.53 -16.37 9.95
C SER A 595 -9.70 -17.28 9.02
N MET A 596 -10.18 -18.50 8.76
CA MET A 596 -9.55 -19.42 7.80
C MET A 596 -9.94 -19.17 6.34
N GLY A 597 -10.77 -18.16 6.08
CA GLY A 597 -11.16 -17.72 4.74
C GLY A 597 -12.50 -18.26 4.24
N LEU A 598 -13.38 -18.75 5.11
CA LEU A 598 -14.70 -19.29 4.73
C LEU A 598 -15.49 -18.39 3.77
N GLN A 599 -15.54 -17.08 4.03
CA GLN A 599 -16.26 -16.13 3.18
C GLN A 599 -15.76 -16.10 1.73
N LYS A 600 -14.46 -16.33 1.53
CA LYS A 600 -13.88 -16.42 0.19
C LYS A 600 -14.35 -17.69 -0.54
N GLU A 601 -14.46 -18.81 0.18
CA GLU A 601 -14.91 -20.08 -0.40
C GLU A 601 -16.41 -20.05 -0.73
N ILE A 602 -17.23 -19.46 0.15
CA ILE A 602 -18.67 -19.22 -0.11
C ILE A 602 -18.84 -18.36 -1.37
N GLU A 603 -18.07 -17.28 -1.50
CA GLU A 603 -18.14 -16.41 -2.67
C GLU A 603 -17.70 -17.13 -3.95
N ILE A 604 -16.69 -18.01 -3.88
CA ILE A 604 -16.26 -18.82 -5.03
C ILE A 604 -17.37 -19.78 -5.46
N ASP A 605 -18.01 -20.49 -4.52
CA ASP A 605 -19.12 -21.41 -4.82
C ASP A 605 -20.29 -20.65 -5.47
N ARG A 606 -20.69 -19.51 -4.87
CA ARG A 606 -21.75 -18.65 -5.39
C ARG A 606 -21.45 -18.15 -6.80
N LEU A 607 -20.23 -17.67 -7.06
CA LEU A 607 -19.81 -17.20 -8.38
C LEU A 607 -19.71 -18.33 -9.42
N ALA A 608 -19.44 -19.56 -8.97
CA ALA A 608 -19.47 -20.76 -9.80
C ALA A 608 -20.90 -21.27 -10.08
N GLY A 609 -21.92 -20.66 -9.47
CA GLY A 609 -23.33 -21.06 -9.59
C GLY A 609 -23.73 -22.21 -8.66
N GLY A 610 -22.90 -22.51 -7.65
CA GLY A 610 -23.24 -23.44 -6.57
C GLY A 610 -24.16 -22.82 -5.53
N ASP A 611 -24.85 -23.68 -4.78
CA ASP A 611 -25.76 -23.34 -3.70
C ASP A 611 -25.42 -24.09 -2.39
N ALA A 612 -24.21 -24.67 -2.32
CA ALA A 612 -23.80 -25.54 -1.22
C ALA A 612 -23.77 -24.82 0.14
N PHE A 613 -23.68 -23.49 0.13
CA PHE A 613 -23.63 -22.63 1.31
C PHE A 613 -24.83 -21.66 1.40
N ALA A 614 -25.91 -21.89 0.66
CA ALA A 614 -27.04 -20.95 0.58
C ALA A 614 -27.75 -20.68 1.92
N GLU A 615 -27.63 -21.60 2.89
CA GLU A 615 -28.17 -21.44 4.26
C GLU A 615 -27.16 -20.80 5.23
N ASP A 616 -25.87 -20.75 4.87
CA ASP A 616 -24.77 -20.23 5.68
C ASP A 616 -24.28 -18.82 5.21
N ALA A 617 -24.87 -18.30 4.13
CA ALA A 617 -24.49 -17.06 3.43
C ALA A 617 -25.16 -15.79 3.99
#